data_AF-A0A382QHX5-F1
#
_entry.id   AF-A0A382QHX5-F1
#
_cell.length_a   1.000
_cell.length_b   1.000
_cell.length_c   1.000
_cell.angle_alpha   90.00
_cell.angle_beta   90.00
_cell.angle_gamma   90.00
#
_symmetry.space_group_name_H-M   'P 1'
#
loop_
_entity.id
_entity.type
_entity.pdbx_description
1 polymer ?
#
loop_
_entity_poly.entity_id
_entity_poly.type
_entity_poly.pdbx_seq_one_letter_code
_entity_poly.pdbx_strand_id
1 'polypeptide(L)'
;MRKSKGTQIFKTLLSLSVVAISLNAPQLFAQASKPRVKNELPEKGNQGKRIHPHALKLILRGKKEEAIAYLEATSEKEVNLEHTKMLLDLARGKPDAWKFDAKTWPWERTLPDTSLKKDAPADKFTIAFGGGAGYVPSNERMWDTIGVIDPRALLLLGDNVYIDDPKTPEMQLFHYYRRQSQPEWAKLTKKVPIYGIWDD
;
A
#
# COMPACT_ATOMS: atom_id res chain seq x y z
N MET A 1 -54.42 -0.49 63.61
CA MET A 1 -53.35 -0.87 62.67
C MET A 1 -52.84 0.37 61.97
N ARG A 2 -51.55 0.70 62.10
CA ARG A 2 -50.96 1.98 61.64
C ARG A 2 -49.66 1.67 60.88
N LYS A 3 -49.37 2.51 59.87
CA LYS A 3 -48.13 2.65 59.03
C LYS A 3 -48.12 1.81 57.74
N SER A 4 -47.61 2.28 56.59
CA SER A 4 -46.91 3.53 56.23
C SER A 4 -47.01 3.82 54.72
N LYS A 5 -47.05 5.11 54.35
CA LYS A 5 -46.70 5.63 53.03
C LYS A 5 -45.17 5.59 52.84
N GLY A 6 -44.72 5.19 51.66
CA GLY A 6 -43.33 5.26 51.17
C GLY A 6 -43.25 4.44 49.88
N THR A 7 -42.62 4.82 48.77
CA THR A 7 -41.62 5.87 48.52
C THR A 7 -41.61 6.06 47.00
N GLN A 8 -42.00 7.24 46.51
CA GLN A 8 -41.98 7.57 45.09
C GLN A 8 -40.78 8.48 44.79
N ILE A 9 -39.56 7.98 45.05
CA ILE A 9 -38.29 8.74 44.88
C ILE A 9 -37.21 7.89 44.19
N PHE A 10 -37.57 6.91 43.36
CA PHE A 10 -36.58 6.04 42.69
C PHE A 10 -36.72 6.00 41.16
N LYS A 11 -37.11 7.10 40.51
CA LYS A 11 -37.15 7.17 39.04
C LYS A 11 -36.42 8.35 38.39
N THR A 12 -35.68 9.17 39.14
CA THR A 12 -35.05 10.38 38.60
C THR A 12 -33.56 10.50 38.89
N LEU A 13 -32.83 9.37 38.93
CA LEU A 13 -31.38 9.37 39.18
C LEU A 13 -30.57 8.49 38.20
N LEU A 14 -31.19 7.90 37.18
CA LEU A 14 -30.49 6.98 36.26
C LEU A 14 -30.06 7.62 34.93
N SER A 15 -30.37 8.89 34.67
CA SER A 15 -30.10 9.56 33.39
C SER A 15 -28.93 10.57 33.41
N LEU A 16 -28.29 10.80 34.55
CA LEU A 16 -27.12 11.70 34.65
C LEU A 16 -25.77 10.96 34.72
N SER A 17 -25.77 9.65 34.95
CA SER A 17 -24.54 8.86 35.11
C SER A 17 -23.87 8.47 33.79
N VAL A 18 -24.62 8.47 32.67
CA VAL A 18 -24.09 8.02 31.36
C VAL A 18 -23.31 9.13 30.63
N VAL A 19 -23.56 10.42 30.95
CA VAL A 19 -22.87 11.54 30.28
C VAL A 19 -21.49 11.83 30.90
N ALA A 20 -21.25 11.46 32.15
CA ALA A 20 -19.99 11.78 32.82
C ALA A 20 -18.82 10.81 32.50
N ILE A 21 -19.11 9.62 31.95
CA ILE A 21 -18.08 8.60 31.65
C ILE A 21 -17.36 8.89 30.32
N SER A 22 -17.95 9.69 29.43
CA SER A 22 -17.34 10.02 28.13
C SER A 22 -16.35 11.20 28.16
N LEU A 23 -16.20 11.91 29.27
CA LEU A 23 -15.35 13.11 29.35
C LEU A 23 -13.99 12.87 30.04
N ASN A 24 -13.79 11.73 30.71
CA ASN A 24 -12.56 11.41 31.44
C ASN A 24 -11.89 10.09 31.01
N ALA A 25 -12.40 9.42 29.98
CA ALA A 25 -11.61 8.41 29.31
C ALA A 25 -10.50 9.14 28.54
N PRO A 26 -9.20 8.87 28.77
CA PRO A 26 -8.18 9.36 27.87
C PRO A 26 -8.59 8.90 26.48
N GLN A 27 -8.82 9.85 25.57
CA GLN A 27 -8.98 9.54 24.17
C GLN A 27 -7.66 8.89 23.75
N LEU A 28 -7.64 7.56 23.76
CA LEU A 28 -6.60 6.75 23.15
C LEU A 28 -6.78 6.95 21.65
N PHE A 29 -6.40 8.14 21.16
CA PHE A 29 -6.03 8.29 19.78
C PHE A 29 -4.86 7.34 19.59
N ALA A 30 -5.12 6.22 18.92
CA ALA A 30 -4.07 5.34 18.47
C ALA A 30 -3.13 6.19 17.61
N GLN A 31 -2.01 6.62 18.19
CA GLN A 31 -0.99 7.32 17.45
C GLN A 31 -0.41 6.32 16.46
N ALA A 32 -0.34 6.70 15.18
CA ALA A 32 0.34 5.90 14.18
C ALA A 32 1.76 5.58 14.70
N SER A 33 2.12 4.30 14.65
CA SER A 33 3.40 3.85 15.16
C SER A 33 4.54 4.53 14.40
N LYS A 34 5.72 4.70 15.03
CA LYS A 34 6.88 5.22 14.30
C LYS A 34 7.16 4.31 13.10
N PRO A 35 7.30 4.85 11.87
CA PRO A 35 7.60 4.06 10.69
C PRO A 35 8.85 3.20 10.92
N ARG A 36 8.71 1.89 10.75
CA ARG A 36 9.85 0.96 10.83
C ARG A 36 10.35 0.72 9.43
N VAL A 37 11.47 1.35 9.07
CA VAL A 37 12.12 1.11 7.77
C VAL A 37 12.60 -0.33 7.72
N LYS A 38 11.98 -1.14 6.85
CA LYS A 38 12.23 -2.60 6.75
C LYS A 38 13.17 -2.99 5.61
N ASN A 39 13.70 -2.01 4.89
CA ASN A 39 14.58 -2.21 3.72
C ASN A 39 16.07 -2.30 4.09
N GLU A 40 16.41 -2.16 5.37
CA GLU A 40 17.78 -2.18 5.89
C GLU A 40 18.41 -3.57 5.91
N LEU A 41 17.59 -4.60 6.01
CA LEU A 41 18.03 -5.99 6.15
C LEU A 41 17.59 -6.81 4.94
N PRO A 42 18.35 -7.85 4.59
CA PRO A 42 17.93 -8.85 3.62
C PRO A 42 16.56 -9.45 3.95
N GLU A 43 15.93 -10.03 2.93
CA GLU A 43 14.73 -10.83 3.10
C GLU A 43 14.88 -11.87 4.22
N LYS A 44 13.84 -12.06 5.03
CA LYS A 44 13.72 -13.17 5.98
C LYS A 44 12.68 -14.18 5.49
N GLY A 45 13.03 -15.46 5.47
CA GLY A 45 12.14 -16.55 5.07
C GLY A 45 11.74 -16.45 3.59
N ASN A 46 10.45 -16.68 3.29
CA ASN A 46 9.90 -16.67 1.93
C ASN A 46 9.30 -15.30 1.52
N GLN A 47 9.75 -14.19 2.13
CA GLN A 47 9.22 -12.85 1.84
C GLN A 47 9.86 -12.17 0.62
N GLY A 48 9.69 -12.73 -0.58
CA GLY A 48 10.33 -12.25 -1.82
C GLY A 48 10.04 -10.80 -2.18
N LYS A 49 8.99 -10.22 -1.59
CA LYS A 49 8.63 -8.79 -1.68
C LYS A 49 9.74 -7.83 -1.23
N ARG A 50 10.71 -8.28 -0.42
CA ARG A 50 11.80 -7.44 0.14
C ARG A 50 13.11 -7.46 -0.64
N ILE A 51 13.22 -8.27 -1.69
CA ILE A 51 14.45 -8.37 -2.48
C ILE A 51 14.78 -7.04 -3.16
N HIS A 52 13.85 -6.52 -3.97
CA HIS A 52 14.10 -5.26 -4.70
C HIS A 52 14.32 -4.03 -3.78
N PRO A 53 13.52 -3.81 -2.71
CA PRO A 53 13.73 -2.66 -1.83
C PRO A 53 15.09 -2.68 -1.12
N HIS A 54 15.54 -3.84 -0.62
CA HIS A 54 16.83 -3.95 0.04
C HIS A 54 17.99 -3.71 -0.95
N ALA A 55 17.94 -4.36 -2.10
CA ALA A 55 18.95 -4.19 -3.15
C ALA A 55 19.05 -2.72 -3.61
N LEU A 56 17.91 -2.07 -3.84
CA LEU A 56 17.87 -0.66 -4.19
C LEU A 56 18.49 0.23 -3.10
N LYS A 57 18.24 -0.06 -1.81
CA LYS A 57 18.84 0.67 -0.69
C LYS A 57 20.36 0.53 -0.66
N LEU A 58 20.90 -0.66 -0.95
CA LEU A 58 22.34 -0.89 -1.05
C LEU A 58 22.95 -0.06 -2.19
N ILE A 59 22.33 -0.08 -3.37
CA ILE A 59 22.75 0.71 -4.54
C ILE A 59 22.80 2.21 -4.20
N LEU A 60 21.73 2.74 -3.60
CA LEU A 60 21.63 4.15 -3.23
C LEU A 60 22.68 4.60 -2.20
N ARG A 61 23.21 3.65 -1.41
CA ARG A 61 24.30 3.88 -0.45
C ARG A 61 25.69 3.70 -1.04
N GLY A 62 25.79 3.40 -2.34
CA GLY A 62 27.05 3.10 -2.99
C GLY A 62 27.62 1.71 -2.69
N LYS A 63 26.86 0.84 -2.01
CA LYS A 63 27.25 -0.55 -1.69
C LYS A 63 26.93 -1.48 -2.87
N LYS A 64 27.53 -1.20 -4.02
CA LYS A 64 27.17 -1.82 -5.30
C LYS A 64 27.54 -3.30 -5.36
N GLU A 65 28.70 -3.68 -4.83
CA GLU A 65 29.19 -5.06 -4.80
C GLU A 65 28.29 -5.93 -3.92
N GLU A 66 27.87 -5.39 -2.77
CA GLU A 66 26.91 -6.05 -1.86
C GLU A 66 25.54 -6.22 -2.54
N ALA A 67 25.07 -5.21 -3.26
CA ALA A 67 23.81 -5.27 -4.01
C ALA A 67 23.87 -6.33 -5.12
N ILE A 68 24.97 -6.41 -5.86
CA ILE A 68 25.17 -7.39 -6.94
C ILE A 68 25.16 -8.80 -6.36
N ALA A 69 25.97 -9.06 -5.33
CA ALA A 69 26.01 -10.37 -4.68
C ALA A 69 24.63 -10.79 -4.14
N TYR A 70 23.89 -9.85 -3.53
CA TYR A 70 22.55 -10.11 -3.03
C TYR A 70 21.55 -10.43 -4.16
N LEU A 71 21.56 -9.67 -5.26
CA LEU A 71 20.67 -9.89 -6.40
C LEU A 71 20.99 -11.19 -7.14
N GLU A 72 22.28 -11.51 -7.33
CA GLU A 72 22.70 -12.76 -7.98
C GLU A 72 22.30 -13.98 -7.15
N ALA A 73 22.54 -13.96 -5.84
CA ALA A 73 22.16 -15.03 -4.92
C ALA A 73 20.64 -15.21 -4.77
N THR A 74 19.84 -14.19 -5.10
CA THR A 74 18.37 -14.22 -4.98
C THR A 74 17.65 -14.38 -6.32
N SER A 75 18.38 -14.39 -7.44
CA SER A 75 17.82 -14.49 -8.80
C SER A 75 17.10 -15.82 -9.09
N GLU A 76 17.36 -16.85 -8.28
CA GLU A 76 16.70 -18.17 -8.35
C GLU A 76 15.36 -18.24 -7.59
N LYS A 77 15.01 -17.20 -6.83
CA LYS A 77 13.71 -17.14 -6.12
C LYS A 77 12.62 -16.69 -7.10
N GLU A 78 11.33 -16.94 -6.78
CA GLU A 78 10.17 -16.47 -7.55
C GLU A 78 10.00 -14.93 -7.50
N VAL A 79 11.01 -14.21 -7.95
CA VAL A 79 11.04 -12.76 -8.09
C VAL A 79 10.99 -12.37 -9.55
N ASN A 80 10.52 -11.15 -9.81
CA ASN A 80 10.50 -10.60 -11.15
C ASN A 80 11.94 -10.47 -11.68
N LEU A 81 12.28 -11.33 -12.64
CA LEU A 81 13.60 -11.40 -13.26
C LEU A 81 13.98 -10.09 -13.97
N GLU A 82 13.01 -9.39 -14.56
CA GLU A 82 13.27 -8.12 -15.24
C GLU A 82 13.60 -7.00 -14.25
N HIS A 83 12.89 -6.93 -13.12
CA HIS A 83 13.25 -6.00 -12.04
C HIS A 83 14.62 -6.32 -11.44
N THR A 84 14.96 -7.60 -11.27
CA THR A 84 16.26 -8.05 -10.78
C THR A 84 17.37 -7.61 -11.74
N LYS A 85 17.19 -7.87 -13.04
CA LYS A 85 18.12 -7.43 -14.10
C LYS A 85 18.28 -5.91 -14.12
N MET A 86 17.20 -5.15 -14.00
CA MET A 86 17.26 -3.69 -13.96
C MET A 86 18.11 -3.18 -12.79
N LEU A 87 17.93 -3.76 -11.59
CA LEU A 87 18.75 -3.37 -10.43
C LEU A 87 20.21 -3.79 -10.57
N LEU A 88 20.50 -4.95 -11.19
CA LEU A 88 21.86 -5.35 -11.52
C LEU A 88 22.52 -4.37 -12.50
N ASP A 89 21.78 -3.94 -13.53
CA ASP A 89 22.27 -2.99 -14.54
C ASP A 89 22.58 -1.62 -13.91
N LEU A 90 21.72 -1.17 -13.00
CA LEU A 90 21.94 0.03 -12.19
C LEU A 90 23.17 -0.12 -11.27
N ALA A 91 23.31 -1.25 -10.57
CA ALA A 91 24.43 -1.50 -9.67
C ALA A 91 25.77 -1.57 -10.42
N ARG A 92 25.78 -2.19 -11.60
CA ARG A 92 26.95 -2.29 -12.50
C ARG A 92 27.27 -0.96 -13.22
N GLY A 93 26.42 0.05 -13.09
CA GLY A 93 26.64 1.36 -13.69
C GLY A 93 26.54 1.35 -15.22
N LYS A 94 25.67 0.51 -15.79
CA LYS A 94 25.46 0.52 -17.23
C LYS A 94 24.98 1.90 -17.71
N PRO A 95 25.49 2.41 -18.83
CA PRO A 95 25.19 3.77 -19.30
C PRO A 95 23.72 3.99 -19.65
N ASP A 96 23.00 2.93 -20.02
CA ASP A 96 21.60 2.88 -20.44
C ASP A 96 20.65 2.40 -19.32
N ALA A 97 21.15 2.17 -18.10
CA ALA A 97 20.32 1.75 -16.98
C ALA A 97 19.27 2.81 -16.59
N TRP A 98 18.15 2.32 -16.04
CA TRP A 98 17.17 3.17 -15.37
C TRP A 98 17.85 4.07 -14.33
N LYS A 99 17.51 5.35 -14.34
CA LYS A 99 17.84 6.34 -13.31
C LYS A 99 16.57 6.66 -12.55
N PHE A 100 16.63 7.10 -11.31
CA PHE A 100 15.48 7.30 -10.41
C PHE A 100 14.48 8.39 -10.87
N ASP A 101 13.91 8.23 -12.05
CA ASP A 101 13.09 9.14 -12.81
C ASP A 101 12.18 8.36 -13.77
N ALA A 102 11.14 9.03 -14.22
CA ALA A 102 10.14 8.49 -15.13
C ALA A 102 10.64 8.31 -16.56
N LYS A 103 11.67 9.07 -16.97
CA LYS A 103 12.13 9.17 -18.37
C LYS A 103 12.90 7.91 -18.77
N THR A 104 13.65 7.35 -17.84
CA THR A 104 14.50 6.18 -18.05
C THR A 104 13.85 4.89 -17.56
N TRP A 105 12.64 4.96 -16.99
CA TRP A 105 11.92 3.78 -16.52
C TRP A 105 11.57 2.89 -17.72
N PRO A 106 11.96 1.61 -17.73
CA PRO A 106 11.96 0.82 -18.97
C PRO A 106 10.59 0.21 -19.32
N TRP A 107 9.58 0.37 -18.47
CA TRP A 107 8.22 -0.14 -18.72
C TRP A 107 7.20 0.98 -18.90
N GLU A 108 6.12 0.71 -19.63
CA GLU A 108 5.01 1.67 -19.76
C GLU A 108 4.34 1.87 -18.40
N ARG A 109 4.12 3.12 -18.01
CA ARG A 109 3.40 3.48 -16.78
C ARG A 109 2.00 3.94 -17.13
N THR A 110 1.01 3.41 -16.45
CA THR A 110 -0.37 3.91 -16.55
C THR A 110 -0.73 4.68 -15.29
N LEU A 111 -1.16 5.93 -15.46
CA LEU A 111 -1.78 6.70 -14.39
C LEU A 111 -3.27 6.36 -14.34
N PRO A 112 -3.86 6.15 -13.15
CA PRO A 112 -5.28 5.89 -13.03
C PRO A 112 -6.09 7.06 -13.58
N ASP A 113 -7.07 6.74 -14.43
CA ASP A 113 -8.16 7.66 -14.69
C ASP A 113 -8.95 7.86 -13.39
N THR A 114 -9.22 9.10 -13.01
CA THR A 114 -10.00 9.45 -11.82
C THR A 114 -11.38 9.99 -12.17
N SER A 115 -11.72 10.04 -13.46
CA SER A 115 -13.02 10.45 -13.94
C SER A 115 -14.04 9.33 -13.70
N LEU A 116 -15.26 9.69 -13.32
CA LEU A 116 -16.34 8.70 -13.21
C LEU A 116 -16.73 8.20 -14.61
N LYS A 117 -17.12 6.93 -14.70
CA LYS A 117 -17.65 6.34 -15.93
C LYS A 117 -18.82 7.18 -16.45
N LYS A 118 -18.66 7.70 -17.66
CA LYS A 118 -19.67 8.50 -18.35
C LYS A 118 -20.93 7.63 -18.58
N ASP A 119 -22.10 8.22 -18.40
CA ASP A 119 -23.41 7.61 -18.67
C ASP A 119 -23.74 6.35 -17.82
N ALA A 120 -22.99 6.10 -16.74
CA ALA A 120 -23.22 4.95 -15.87
C ALA A 120 -24.38 5.23 -14.86
N PRO A 121 -25.29 4.26 -14.60
CA PRO A 121 -26.47 4.47 -13.73
C PRO A 121 -26.13 4.96 -12.32
N ALA A 122 -26.73 6.05 -11.85
CA ALA A 122 -26.41 6.61 -10.54
C ALA A 122 -27.09 5.90 -9.36
N ASP A 123 -28.15 5.15 -9.62
CA ASP A 123 -29.05 4.54 -8.62
C ASP A 123 -28.59 3.15 -8.16
N LYS A 124 -27.84 2.42 -9.00
CA LYS A 124 -27.28 1.11 -8.64
C LYS A 124 -25.87 0.94 -9.22
N PHE A 125 -24.91 0.74 -8.34
CA PHE A 125 -23.51 0.57 -8.72
C PHE A 125 -22.74 -0.30 -7.73
N THR A 126 -21.60 -0.82 -8.18
CA THR A 126 -20.67 -1.63 -7.39
C THR A 126 -19.43 -0.80 -7.06
N ILE A 127 -18.96 -0.86 -5.82
CA ILE A 127 -17.67 -0.31 -5.40
C ILE A 127 -16.79 -1.46 -4.97
N ALA A 128 -15.56 -1.51 -5.50
CA ALA A 128 -14.51 -2.35 -4.95
C ALA A 128 -13.75 -1.55 -3.90
N PHE A 129 -13.34 -2.18 -2.80
CA PHE A 129 -12.48 -1.54 -1.81
C PHE A 129 -11.51 -2.54 -1.21
N GLY A 130 -10.35 -2.05 -0.77
CA GLY A 130 -9.32 -2.87 -0.15
C GLY A 130 -8.09 -2.05 0.21
N GLY A 131 -7.09 -2.71 0.78
CA GLY A 131 -5.78 -2.15 1.11
C GLY A 131 -4.77 -3.29 1.22
N GLY A 132 -3.56 -3.03 1.68
CA GLY A 132 -2.58 -4.11 1.85
C GLY A 132 -2.07 -4.66 0.52
N ALA A 133 -2.02 -3.83 -0.52
CA ALA A 133 -1.72 -4.23 -1.88
C ALA A 133 -0.20 -4.19 -2.17
N GLY A 134 0.58 -4.94 -1.40
CA GLY A 134 2.02 -5.06 -1.62
C GLY A 134 2.33 -5.79 -2.93
N TYR A 135 3.43 -5.41 -3.58
CA TYR A 135 3.86 -6.11 -4.79
C TYR A 135 4.29 -7.53 -4.45
N VAL A 136 3.51 -8.50 -4.92
CA VAL A 136 3.79 -9.93 -4.89
C VAL A 136 3.37 -10.47 -6.25
N PRO A 137 4.31 -10.88 -7.14
CA PRO A 137 4.01 -11.20 -8.54
C PRO A 137 2.80 -12.13 -8.71
N SER A 138 2.72 -13.21 -7.91
CA SER A 138 1.63 -14.17 -7.98
C SER A 138 0.26 -13.58 -7.60
N ASN A 139 0.22 -12.51 -6.81
CA ASN A 139 -1.02 -11.88 -6.34
C ASN A 139 -1.51 -10.73 -7.24
N GLU A 140 -0.70 -10.26 -8.20
CA GLU A 140 -1.10 -9.17 -9.11
C GLU A 140 -2.34 -9.54 -9.96
N ARG A 141 -2.64 -10.84 -10.12
CA ARG A 141 -3.90 -11.35 -10.72
C ARG A 141 -5.17 -10.78 -10.09
N MET A 142 -5.10 -10.32 -8.83
CA MET A 142 -6.23 -9.68 -8.16
C MET A 142 -6.77 -8.47 -8.93
N TRP A 143 -5.90 -7.69 -9.60
CA TRP A 143 -6.33 -6.52 -10.38
C TRP A 143 -7.17 -6.91 -11.59
N ASP A 144 -6.82 -8.01 -12.25
CA ASP A 144 -7.63 -8.56 -13.34
C ASP A 144 -8.99 -9.02 -12.82
N THR A 145 -9.05 -9.68 -11.65
CA THR A 145 -10.33 -10.05 -11.00
C THR A 145 -11.21 -8.82 -10.72
N ILE A 146 -10.64 -7.74 -10.17
CA ILE A 146 -11.37 -6.48 -9.95
C ILE A 146 -11.83 -5.89 -11.28
N GLY A 147 -10.99 -5.94 -12.32
CA GLY A 147 -11.31 -5.47 -13.65
C GLY A 147 -12.48 -6.21 -14.30
N VAL A 148 -12.62 -7.53 -14.05
CA VAL A 148 -13.76 -8.33 -14.52
C VAL A 148 -15.08 -7.95 -13.85
N ILE A 149 -15.03 -7.55 -12.57
CA ILE A 149 -16.22 -7.06 -11.84
C ILE A 149 -16.71 -5.72 -12.41
N ASP A 150 -15.83 -4.98 -13.08
CA ASP A 150 -16.09 -3.66 -13.66
C ASP A 150 -16.75 -2.67 -12.68
N PRO A 151 -16.21 -2.49 -11.46
CA PRO A 151 -16.82 -1.61 -10.47
C PRO A 151 -16.90 -0.16 -10.96
N ARG A 152 -17.79 0.62 -10.35
CA ARG A 152 -17.89 2.07 -10.57
C ARG A 152 -16.60 2.78 -10.16
N ALA A 153 -15.98 2.31 -9.09
CA ALA A 153 -14.69 2.78 -8.60
C ALA A 153 -14.02 1.71 -7.73
N LEU A 154 -12.71 1.81 -7.60
CA LEU A 154 -11.90 1.11 -6.62
C LEU A 154 -11.42 2.10 -5.56
N LEU A 155 -11.70 1.80 -4.29
CA LEU A 155 -11.23 2.55 -3.13
C LEU A 155 -10.08 1.82 -2.44
N LEU A 156 -8.91 2.43 -2.45
CA LEU A 156 -7.68 1.91 -1.89
C LEU A 156 -7.40 2.57 -0.54
N LEU A 157 -7.54 1.80 0.54
CA LEU A 157 -7.64 2.28 1.92
C LEU A 157 -6.31 2.39 2.65
N GLY A 158 -5.19 2.08 2.00
CA GLY A 158 -3.89 2.07 2.66
C GLY A 158 -2.97 0.98 2.13
N ASP A 159 -1.67 1.09 2.41
CA ASP A 159 -0.69 0.06 2.05
C ASP A 159 -0.68 -0.28 0.53
N ASN A 160 -0.95 0.72 -0.31
CA ASN A 160 -1.15 0.50 -1.75
C ASN A 160 0.16 0.20 -2.49
N VAL A 161 1.24 0.72 -1.93
CA VAL A 161 2.59 0.66 -2.47
C VAL A 161 3.54 0.58 -1.26
N TYR A 162 3.90 -0.65 -0.86
CA TYR A 162 4.73 -0.94 0.32
C TYR A 162 6.16 -0.40 0.14
N ILE A 163 6.39 0.87 0.48
CA ILE A 163 7.68 1.53 0.33
C ILE A 163 8.55 1.31 1.58
N ASP A 164 7.96 1.33 2.78
CA ASP A 164 8.66 1.24 4.07
C ASP A 164 9.91 2.16 4.16
N ASP A 165 9.91 3.30 3.47
CA ASP A 165 11.05 4.24 3.38
C ASP A 165 10.58 5.68 3.03
N PRO A 166 9.98 6.40 3.99
CA PRO A 166 9.35 7.70 3.73
C PRO A 166 10.35 8.83 3.43
N LYS A 167 11.66 8.61 3.59
CA LYS A 167 12.69 9.64 3.48
C LYS A 167 13.56 9.55 2.24
N THR A 168 13.37 8.53 1.40
CA THR A 168 14.20 8.30 0.22
C THR A 168 13.33 8.41 -1.05
N PRO A 169 13.33 9.55 -1.75
CA PRO A 169 12.50 9.75 -2.95
C PRO A 169 12.72 8.68 -4.03
N GLU A 170 13.96 8.24 -4.24
CA GLU A 170 14.31 7.22 -5.23
C GLU A 170 13.63 5.88 -4.93
N MET A 171 13.53 5.53 -3.64
CA MET A 171 12.79 4.37 -3.19
C MET A 171 11.29 4.56 -3.49
N GLN A 172 10.72 5.72 -3.17
CA GLN A 172 9.30 5.99 -3.45
C GLN A 172 8.99 5.85 -4.95
N LEU A 173 9.80 6.49 -5.81
CA LEU A 173 9.65 6.44 -7.25
C LEU A 173 9.71 5.02 -7.80
N PHE A 174 10.70 4.22 -7.36
CA PHE A 174 10.79 2.81 -7.75
C PHE A 174 9.47 2.05 -7.51
N HIS A 175 8.91 2.19 -6.30
CA HIS A 175 7.72 1.41 -5.95
C HIS A 175 6.47 1.91 -6.68
N TYR A 176 6.32 3.23 -6.88
CA TYR A 176 5.22 3.77 -7.67
C TYR A 176 5.32 3.36 -9.13
N TYR A 177 6.49 3.46 -9.74
CA TYR A 177 6.67 3.08 -11.14
C TYR A 177 6.47 1.58 -11.33
N ARG A 178 6.94 0.75 -10.39
CA ARG A 178 6.66 -0.68 -10.37
C ARG A 178 5.15 -0.96 -10.36
N ARG A 179 4.39 -0.36 -9.44
CA ARG A 179 2.92 -0.51 -9.38
C ARG A 179 2.27 -0.07 -10.69
N GLN A 180 2.60 1.12 -11.19
CA GLN A 180 2.03 1.72 -12.41
C GLN A 180 2.33 0.95 -13.70
N SER A 181 3.37 0.10 -13.69
CA SER A 181 3.79 -0.68 -14.85
C SER A 181 3.39 -2.15 -14.80
N GLN A 182 2.76 -2.63 -13.72
CA GLN A 182 2.25 -4.01 -13.73
C GLN A 182 1.12 -4.15 -14.76
N PRO A 183 1.17 -5.14 -15.66
CA PRO A 183 0.19 -5.29 -16.74
C PRO A 183 -1.26 -5.32 -16.27
N GLU A 184 -1.53 -6.03 -15.17
CA GLU A 184 -2.87 -6.18 -14.59
C GLU A 184 -3.36 -4.85 -14.00
N TRP A 185 -2.47 -4.11 -13.33
CA TRP A 185 -2.76 -2.76 -12.84
C TRP A 185 -3.04 -1.79 -14.01
N ALA A 186 -2.20 -1.82 -15.05
CA ALA A 186 -2.36 -0.98 -16.24
C ALA A 186 -3.70 -1.25 -16.96
N LYS A 187 -4.13 -2.52 -17.07
CA LYS A 187 -5.44 -2.87 -17.62
C LYS A 187 -6.59 -2.33 -16.78
N LEU A 188 -6.50 -2.43 -15.46
CA LEU A 188 -7.54 -1.97 -14.53
C LEU A 188 -7.69 -0.44 -14.58
N THR A 189 -6.57 0.26 -14.45
CA THR A 189 -6.49 1.73 -14.33
C THR A 189 -6.94 2.51 -15.57
N LYS A 190 -6.93 1.85 -16.74
CA LYS A 190 -7.50 2.39 -18.00
C LYS A 190 -9.03 2.40 -18.01
N LYS A 191 -9.70 1.69 -17.09
CA LYS A 191 -11.15 1.40 -17.16
C LYS A 191 -11.90 1.74 -15.88
N VAL A 192 -11.24 1.55 -14.74
CA VAL A 192 -11.84 1.67 -13.41
C VAL A 192 -11.22 2.87 -12.71
N PRO A 193 -12.04 3.83 -12.25
CA PRO A 193 -11.56 4.95 -11.47
C PRO A 193 -10.99 4.50 -10.13
N ILE A 194 -9.79 4.95 -9.79
CA ILE A 194 -9.11 4.55 -8.54
C ILE A 194 -8.90 5.75 -7.64
N TYR A 195 -9.38 5.64 -6.41
CA TYR A 195 -9.17 6.63 -5.35
C TYR A 195 -8.41 5.97 -4.21
N GLY A 196 -7.29 6.56 -3.82
CA GLY A 196 -6.42 6.02 -2.79
C GLY A 196 -6.17 7.01 -1.66
N ILE A 197 -6.19 6.50 -0.44
CA ILE A 197 -5.56 7.13 0.71
C ILE A 197 -4.27 6.38 1.08
N TRP A 198 -3.50 6.97 1.98
CA TRP A 198 -2.22 6.45 2.43
C TRP A 198 -2.40 5.75 3.79
N ASP A 199 -1.52 4.80 4.08
CA ASP A 199 -1.31 4.25 5.42
C ASP A 199 0.15 4.49 5.83
N ASP A 200 0.63 3.81 6.88
CA ASP A 200 1.97 3.94 7.45
C ASP A 200 3.16 3.84 6.47
#